data_AF-A0A0A9GDQ9-F1
#
_entry.id   AF-A0A0A9GDQ9-F1
#
_cell.length_a   1.000
_cell.length_b   1.000
_cell.length_c   1.000
_cell.angle_alpha   90.00
_cell.angle_beta   90.00
_cell.angle_gamma   90.00
#
_symmetry.space_group_name_H-M   'P 1'
#
loop_
_entity.id
_entity.type
_entity.pdbx_description
1 polymer ?
#
loop_
_entity_poly.entity_id
_entity_poly.type
_entity_poly.pdbx_seq_one_letter_code
_entity_poly.pdbx_strand_id
1 'polypeptide(L)' 'MQSWEMVCNADYEFPLNIDLKNIEVHVRGNLGYVTCLEVVKTKGRTWGKQIATNVFERVAGTWLICVHHASHIEE' A
#
# COMPACT_ATOMS: atom_id res chain seq x y z
N MET A 1 -1.21 4.95 19.62
CA MET A 1 -0.87 3.80 18.75
C MET A 1 -2.12 2.97 18.38
N GLN A 2 -3.32 3.56 18.42
CA GLN A 2 -4.60 2.84 18.25
C GLN A 2 -4.97 2.59 16.77
N SER A 3 -4.42 3.35 15.81
CA SER A 3 -4.75 3.20 14.39
C SER A 3 -4.22 1.90 13.78
N TRP A 4 -2.98 1.53 14.09
CA TRP A 4 -2.36 0.29 13.60
C TRP A 4 -2.96 -0.95 14.25
N GLU A 5 -3.37 -0.87 15.52
CA GLU A 5 -4.09 -1.95 16.19
C GLU A 5 -5.45 -2.22 15.53
N MET A 6 -6.17 -1.19 15.06
CA MET A 6 -7.40 -1.38 14.28
C MET A 6 -7.15 -2.02 12.91
N VAL A 7 -6.07 -1.63 12.20
CA VAL A 7 -5.67 -2.27 10.94
C VAL A 7 -5.30 -3.74 11.16
N CYS A 8 -4.61 -4.05 12.27
CA CYS A 8 -4.23 -5.41 12.61
C CYS A 8 -5.39 -6.28 13.13
N ASN A 9 -6.44 -5.65 13.68
CA ASN A 9 -7.66 -6.32 14.14
C ASN A 9 -8.75 -6.45 13.05
N ALA A 10 -8.58 -5.77 11.91
CA ALA A 10 -9.44 -5.98 10.74
C ALA A 10 -9.29 -7.42 10.22
N ASP A 11 -10.23 -7.89 9.39
CA ASP A 11 -10.36 -9.28 8.94
C ASP A 11 -9.23 -9.76 7.98
N TYR A 12 -7.98 -9.43 8.27
CA TYR A 12 -6.80 -9.85 7.53
C TYR A 12 -6.06 -10.97 8.25
N GLU A 13 -5.51 -11.91 7.47
CA GLU A 13 -4.56 -12.91 7.98
C GLU A 13 -3.16 -12.27 8.02
N PHE A 14 -2.46 -12.41 9.14
CA PHE A 14 -1.05 -12.01 9.26
C PHE A 14 -0.13 -13.23 9.11
N PRO A 15 0.99 -13.12 8.36
CA PRO A 15 1.43 -11.94 7.61
C PRO A 15 0.50 -11.64 6.41
N LEU A 16 0.30 -10.35 6.12
CA LEU A 16 -0.50 -9.93 4.99
C LEU A 16 0.07 -10.53 3.71
N ASN A 17 -0.79 -11.18 2.92
CA ASN A 17 -0.43 -11.62 1.58
C ASN A 17 -0.94 -10.59 0.58
N ILE A 18 0.01 -9.83 0.00
CA ILE A 18 -0.26 -8.73 -0.91
C ILE A 18 0.46 -9.03 -2.22
N ASP A 19 -0.30 -9.13 -3.31
CA ASP A 19 0.23 -9.20 -4.66
C ASP A 19 0.15 -7.80 -5.31
N LEU A 20 1.27 -7.31 -5.82
CA LEU A 20 1.37 -5.98 -6.42
C LEU A 20 1.34 -6.10 -7.94
N LYS A 21 0.43 -5.37 -8.58
CA LYS A 21 0.27 -5.34 -10.04
C LYS A 21 0.28 -3.91 -10.55
N ASN A 22 0.51 -3.75 -11.85
CA ASN A 22 0.45 -2.47 -12.56
C ASN A 22 1.26 -1.37 -11.86
N ILE A 23 2.51 -1.69 -11.50
CA ILE A 23 3.38 -0.77 -10.77
C ILE A 23 3.90 0.29 -11.75
N GLU A 24 3.67 1.56 -11.43
CA GLU A 24 4.28 2.68 -12.13
C GLU A 24 5.08 3.52 -11.14
N VAL A 25 6.26 3.98 -11.56
CA VAL A 25 7.21 4.72 -10.71
C VAL A 25 7.56 6.04 -11.37
N HIS A 26 7.40 7.13 -10.61
CA HIS A 26 7.73 8.48 -11.05
C HIS A 26 8.68 9.13 -10.07
N VAL A 27 9.77 9.70 -10.56
CA VAL A 27 10.79 10.36 -9.74
C VAL A 27 11.08 11.75 -10.27
N ARG A 28 11.06 12.75 -9.38
CA ARG A 28 11.46 14.13 -9.64
C ARG A 28 12.33 14.66 -8.50
N GLY A 29 13.64 14.68 -8.72
CA GLY A 29 14.60 15.12 -7.71
C GLY A 29 14.63 14.17 -6.50
N ASN A 30 14.29 14.69 -5.33
CA ASN A 30 14.20 13.93 -4.07
C ASN A 30 12.76 13.50 -3.72
N LEU A 31 11.79 13.74 -4.61
CA LEU A 31 10.42 13.29 -4.44
C LEU A 31 10.11 12.22 -5.50
N GLY A 32 9.41 11.16 -5.10
CA GLY A 32 8.91 10.16 -6.02
C GLY A 32 7.55 9.65 -5.56
N TYR A 33 6.80 9.07 -6.48
CA TYR A 33 5.60 8.32 -6.12
C TYR A 33 5.49 7.05 -6.94
N VAL A 34 4.86 6.05 -6.33
CA VAL A 34 4.57 4.75 -6.93
C VAL A 34 3.06 4.56 -6.92
N THR A 35 2.48 4.25 -8.07
CA THR A 35 1.10 3.76 -8.16
C THR A 35 1.11 2.25 -8.36
N CYS A 36 0.15 1.55 -7.76
CA CYS A 36 0.01 0.11 -7.94
C CYS A 36 -1.42 -0.35 -7.66
N LEU A 37 -1.76 -1.52 -8.19
CA LEU A 37 -2.90 -2.32 -7.75
C LEU A 37 -2.41 -3.27 -6.64
N GLU A 38 -2.97 -3.14 -5.46
CA GLU A 38 -2.74 -4.01 -4.30
C GLU A 38 -3.87 -5.05 -4.25
N VAL A 39 -3.51 -6.33 -4.36
CA VAL A 39 -4.43 -7.46 -4.24
C VAL A 39 -4.13 -8.14 -2.90
N VAL A 40 -4.98 -7.88 -1.91
CA VAL A 40 -4.76 -8.25 -0.51
C VAL A 40 -5.64 -9.44 -0.15
N LYS A 41 -5.04 -10.52 0.36
CA LYS A 41 -5.77 -11.68 0.86
C LYS A 41 -6.45 -11.35 2.19
N THR A 42 -7.76 -11.49 2.26
CA THR A 42 -8.55 -11.35 3.50
C THR A 42 -8.76 -12.72 4.17
N LYS A 43 -9.16 -12.75 5.45
CA LYS A 43 -9.59 -13.97 6.15
C LYS A 43 -10.73 -14.62 5.36
N GLY A 44 -10.48 -15.82 4.82
CA GLY A 44 -11.41 -16.55 3.96
C GLY A 44 -10.90 -16.76 2.53
N ARG A 45 -11.83 -16.87 1.57
CA ARG A 45 -11.52 -17.07 0.13
C ARG A 45 -11.58 -15.78 -0.70
N THR A 46 -11.84 -14.63 -0.07
CA THR A 46 -12.00 -13.34 -0.74
C THR A 46 -10.68 -12.57 -0.83
N TRP A 47 -10.51 -11.83 -1.92
CA TRP A 47 -9.38 -10.94 -2.15
C TRP A 47 -9.91 -9.51 -2.27
N GLY A 48 -9.38 -8.61 -1.44
CA GLY A 48 -9.62 -7.18 -1.57
C GLY A 48 -8.71 -6.59 -2.65
N LYS A 49 -9.22 -5.66 -3.45
CA LYS A 49 -8.44 -4.91 -4.43
C LYS A 49 -8.45 -3.43 -4.08
N GLN A 50 -7.28 -2.80 -4.21
CA GLN A 50 -7.10 -1.39 -3.94
C GLN A 50 -6.15 -0.77 -4.95
N ILE A 51 -6.44 0.44 -5.44
CA ILE A 51 -5.42 1.26 -6.10
C ILE A 51 -4.74 2.10 -5.03
N ALA A 52 -3.41 2.01 -4.98
CA ALA A 52 -2.60 2.76 -4.04
C ALA A 52 -1.71 3.78 -4.76
N THR A 53 -1.53 4.93 -4.11
CA THR A 53 -0.48 5.91 -4.42
C THR A 53 0.41 6.04 -3.19
N ASN A 54 1.68 5.69 -3.34
CA ASN A 54 2.71 5.71 -2.32
C ASN A 54 3.71 6.83 -2.63
N VAL A 55 3.77 7.86 -1.80
CA VAL A 55 4.68 9.00 -1.99
C VAL A 55 5.91 8.82 -1.11
N PHE A 56 7.10 9.03 -1.70
CA PHE A 56 8.39 8.87 -1.05
C PHE A 56 9.22 10.14 -1.15
N GLU A 57 9.91 10.48 -0.06
CA GLU A 57 10.96 11.48 -0.03
C GLU A 57 12.32 10.81 0.17
N ARG A 58 13.34 11.26 -0.58
CA ARG A 58 14.73 10.81 -0.42
C ARG A 58 15.46 11.68 0.59
N VAL A 59 15.70 11.13 1.76
CA VAL A 59 16.44 11.78 2.86
C VAL A 59 17.75 11.04 3.09
N ALA A 60 18.88 11.76 3.02
CA ALA A 60 20.22 11.20 3.20
C ALA A 60 20.51 9.94 2.34
N GLY A 61 19.99 9.90 1.12
CA GLY A 61 20.17 8.78 0.18
C GLY A 61 19.13 7.65 0.32
N THR A 62 18.26 7.70 1.33
CA THR A 62 17.24 6.69 1.60
C THR A 62 15.85 7.20 1.23
N TRP A 63 15.09 6.40 0.48
CA TRP A 63 13.68 6.69 0.20
C TRP A 63 12.81 6.29 1.39
N LEU A 64 12.07 7.24 1.95
CA LEU A 64 11.16 7.05 3.05
C LEU A 64 9.73 7.31 2.56
N ILE A 65 8.79 6.45 2.94
CA ILE A 65 7.38 6.69 2.62
C ILE A 65 6.85 7.83 3.50
N CYS A 66 6.22 8.81 2.88
CA CYS A 66 5.64 9.98 3.56
C CYS A 66 4.11 9.94 3.50
N VAL A 67 3.53 9.36 2.44
CA VAL A 67 2.09 9.21 2.26
C VAL A 67 1.80 7.83 1.66
N HIS A 68 0.80 7.15 2.21
CA HIS A 68 0.15 6.00 1.62
C HIS A 68 -1.34 6.29 1.52
N HIS A 69 -1.89 6.29 0.32
CA HIS A 69 -3.33 6.39 0.08
C HIS A 69 -3.76 5.19 -0.76
N ALA A 70 -4.60 4.32 -0.18
CA ALA A 70 -5.22 3.20 -0.89
C ALA A 70 -6.74 3.38 -0.91
N SER A 71 -7.34 3.17 -2.08
CA SER A 71 -8.80 3.24 -2.27
C SER A 71 -9.31 1.90 -2.79
N HIS A 72 -10.39 1.40 -2.17
CA HIS A 72 -11.02 0.15 -2.58
C HIS A 72 -11.59 0.25 -4.00
N ILE A 73 -11.55 -0.87 -4.73
CA ILE A 73 -12.18 -1.03 -6.04
C ILE A 73 -13.23 -2.12 -5.91
N GLU A 74 -14.48 -1.79 -6.20
CA GLU A 74 -15.54 -2.77 -6.41
C GLU A 74 -15.46 -3.31 -7.85
N GLU A 75 -15.65 -4.61 -8.03
CA GLU A 75 -15.78 -5.23 -9.37
C GLU A 75 -17.18 -5.01 -9.96
#